data_AF-A0A5N9C0L5-F1
#
_entry.id   AF-A0A5N9C0L5-F1
#
_cell.length_a   1.000
_cell.length_b   1.000
_cell.length_c   1.000
_cell.angle_alpha   90.00
_cell.angle_beta   90.00
_cell.angle_gamma   90.00
#
_symmetry.space_group_name_H-M   'P 1'
#
loop_
_entity.id
_entity.type
_entity.pdbx_description
1 polymer ?
#
loop_
_entity_poly.entity_id
_entity_poly.type
_entity_poly.pdbx_seq_one_letter_code
_entity_poly.pdbx_strand_id
1 'polypeptide(L)'
;MNDEEQFIGEDWSTPVEVTPGMDKSTPLVWDWKKIDASTSTKAEYHINHSDVSKVTFDELSDDDLGEDSQFRIKGVIPIVVIDSLDTFWAGESKPKLPLTGLRVPVSGDTLAEAKSKLAKDLAAQFRLLLILNSSMEGKLAPGLKVNLELYSSVLENRNSES
;
A
#
# COMPACT_ATOMS: atom_id res chain seq x y z
N MET A 1 -37.56 -10.31 -15.56
CA MET A 1 -37.03 -11.20 -16.62
C MET A 1 -35.80 -10.49 -17.15
N ASN A 2 -34.67 -11.22 -17.17
CA ASN A 2 -33.31 -10.76 -17.43
C ASN A 2 -33.16 -9.71 -18.54
N ASP A 3 -32.32 -8.72 -18.25
CA ASP A 3 -31.15 -8.35 -19.05
C ASP A 3 -30.12 -7.83 -18.02
N GLU A 4 -29.50 -8.73 -17.26
CA GLU A 4 -28.08 -9.10 -17.43
C GLU A 4 -27.15 -7.87 -17.46
N GLU A 5 -26.64 -7.55 -16.26
CA GLU A 5 -25.23 -7.22 -16.00
C GLU A 5 -24.40 -6.85 -17.24
N GLN A 6 -24.62 -5.66 -17.79
CA GLN A 6 -23.61 -5.06 -18.64
C GLN A 6 -22.50 -4.52 -17.75
N PHE A 7 -21.46 -5.33 -17.62
CA PHE A 7 -20.16 -4.93 -17.11
C PHE A 7 -19.67 -3.70 -17.90
N ILE A 8 -19.38 -2.61 -17.18
CA ILE A 8 -18.65 -1.48 -17.76
C ILE A 8 -17.20 -1.96 -17.87
N GLY A 9 -16.90 -2.57 -19.01
CA GLY A 9 -15.54 -2.87 -19.42
C GLY A 9 -14.83 -1.58 -19.82
N GLU A 10 -13.65 -1.42 -19.23
CA GLU A 10 -12.59 -0.51 -19.65
C GLU A 10 -12.76 0.97 -19.29
N ASP A 11 -11.65 1.56 -18.86
CA ASP A 11 -11.47 2.99 -18.61
C ASP A 11 -11.48 3.74 -19.95
N TRP A 12 -12.58 4.42 -20.25
CA TRP A 12 -12.67 5.34 -21.38
C TRP A 12 -12.09 6.69 -20.97
N SER A 13 -10.78 6.75 -20.80
CA SER A 13 -10.04 8.01 -20.84
C SER A 13 -10.02 8.55 -22.28
N THR A 14 -11.20 8.86 -22.81
CA THR A 14 -11.36 9.51 -24.10
C THR A 14 -10.74 10.91 -24.00
N PRO A 15 -9.77 11.27 -24.86
CA PRO A 15 -9.16 12.59 -24.83
C PRO A 15 -10.24 13.65 -25.05
N VAL A 16 -10.33 14.64 -24.16
CA VAL A 16 -11.20 15.80 -24.36
C VAL A 16 -10.49 16.74 -25.33
N GLU A 17 -11.07 16.95 -26.51
CA GLU A 17 -10.58 17.93 -27.47
C GLU A 17 -10.87 19.34 -26.95
N VAL A 18 -9.84 20.05 -26.49
CA VAL A 18 -9.97 21.41 -25.96
C VAL A 18 -9.83 22.41 -27.11
N THR A 19 -10.93 23.03 -27.53
CA THR A 19 -10.93 24.08 -28.55
C THR A 19 -10.66 25.45 -27.91
N PRO A 20 -9.68 26.23 -28.38
CA PRO A 20 -9.37 27.55 -27.79
C PRO A 20 -10.56 28.51 -27.93
N GLY A 21 -11.02 29.09 -26.81
CA GLY A 21 -12.07 30.12 -26.78
C GLY A 21 -13.48 29.65 -26.41
N MET A 22 -13.69 28.38 -26.08
CA MET A 22 -14.95 27.86 -25.54
C MET A 22 -14.81 27.50 -24.06
N ASP A 23 -15.39 28.30 -23.16
CA ASP A 23 -15.59 27.93 -21.75
C ASP A 23 -16.91 27.18 -21.62
N LYS A 24 -16.83 25.83 -21.55
CA LYS A 24 -17.97 24.99 -21.17
C LYS A 24 -17.88 24.70 -19.67
N SER A 25 -18.30 25.64 -18.85
CA SER A 25 -18.39 25.48 -17.39
C SER A 25 -19.43 24.45 -16.93
N THR A 26 -20.21 23.86 -17.85
CA THR A 26 -21.09 22.73 -17.58
C THR A 26 -21.20 21.83 -18.82
N PRO A 27 -20.42 20.74 -18.92
CA PRO A 27 -20.55 19.81 -20.04
C PRO A 27 -21.93 19.13 -20.00
N LEU A 28 -22.63 19.13 -21.14
CA LEU A 28 -24.04 18.73 -21.25
C LEU A 28 -24.32 17.23 -21.00
N VAL A 29 -23.29 16.40 -20.78
CA VAL A 29 -23.43 14.93 -20.74
C VAL A 29 -22.50 14.31 -19.69
N TRP A 30 -22.59 14.74 -18.43
CA TRP A 30 -21.94 14.04 -17.32
C TRP A 30 -22.99 13.44 -16.39
N ASP A 31 -23.34 12.18 -16.64
CA ASP A 31 -24.12 11.37 -15.71
C ASP A 31 -23.23 10.95 -14.54
N TRP A 32 -23.46 11.57 -13.38
CA TRP A 32 -22.77 11.23 -12.13
C TRP A 32 -23.30 9.89 -11.61
N LYS A 33 -22.42 8.89 -11.48
CA LYS A 33 -22.71 7.66 -10.74
C LYS A 33 -21.95 7.61 -9.43
N LYS A 34 -22.65 7.18 -8.37
CA LYS A 34 -22.08 6.94 -7.05
C LYS A 34 -21.25 5.66 -7.08
N ILE A 35 -19.93 5.81 -7.02
CA ILE A 35 -18.98 4.69 -7.03
C ILE A 35 -18.74 4.26 -5.57
N ASP A 36 -18.86 2.98 -5.29
CA ASP A 36 -18.53 2.39 -3.99
C ASP A 36 -17.00 2.25 -3.86
N ALA A 37 -16.44 2.67 -2.74
CA ALA A 37 -14.98 2.70 -2.53
C ALA A 37 -14.36 1.30 -2.30
N SER A 38 -15.15 0.24 -2.50
CA SER A 38 -14.79 -1.17 -2.24
C SER A 38 -14.22 -1.89 -3.47
N THR A 39 -14.36 -1.33 -4.68
CA THR A 39 -13.69 -1.82 -5.89
C THR A 39 -12.27 -1.30 -5.97
N SER A 40 -11.34 -2.15 -5.55
CA SER A 40 -9.90 -2.15 -5.80
C SER A 40 -9.28 -0.83 -6.31
N THR A 41 -8.75 -0.03 -5.39
CA THR A 41 -7.65 0.90 -5.63
C THR A 41 -6.38 0.11 -5.98
N LYS A 42 -6.37 -0.64 -7.07
CA LYS A 42 -5.14 -1.24 -7.58
C LYS A 42 -4.41 -0.13 -8.32
N ALA A 43 -3.54 0.62 -7.64
CA ALA A 43 -2.56 1.43 -8.36
C ALA A 43 -1.65 0.45 -9.11
N GLU A 44 -1.95 0.27 -10.40
CA GLU A 44 -1.03 -0.39 -11.31
C GLU A 44 0.00 0.65 -11.72
N TYR A 45 1.15 0.59 -11.07
CA TYR A 45 2.29 1.40 -11.47
C TYR A 45 2.89 0.76 -12.73
N HIS A 46 2.77 1.46 -13.85
CA HIS A 46 3.50 1.15 -15.08
C HIS A 46 4.96 1.57 -14.91
N ILE A 47 5.72 0.73 -14.22
CA ILE A 47 7.17 0.85 -14.16
C ILE A 47 7.71 0.30 -15.49
N ASN A 48 8.19 1.19 -16.37
CA ASN A 48 8.85 0.77 -17.60
C ASN A 48 10.27 0.26 -17.29
N HIS A 49 10.72 -0.73 -18.05
CA HIS A 49 12.05 -1.35 -17.93
C HIS A 49 13.21 -0.37 -18.23
N SER A 50 12.93 0.84 -18.70
CA SER A 50 13.89 1.94 -18.90
C SER A 50 14.21 2.72 -17.63
N ASP A 51 13.30 2.71 -16.64
CA ASP A 51 13.35 3.60 -15.47
C ASP A 51 13.80 2.87 -14.19
N VAL A 52 13.99 1.55 -14.30
CA VAL A 52 14.41 0.68 -13.20
C VAL A 52 15.62 -0.12 -13.62
N SER A 53 16.71 0.09 -12.89
CA SER A 53 17.98 -0.59 -13.06
C SER A 53 17.87 -2.06 -12.67
N LYS A 54 17.20 -2.31 -11.53
CA LYS A 54 17.18 -3.62 -10.88
C LYS A 54 16.00 -3.76 -9.93
N VAL A 55 15.33 -4.92 -9.98
CA VAL A 55 14.39 -5.35 -8.94
C VAL A 55 15.00 -6.53 -8.19
N THR A 56 15.11 -6.43 -6.88
CA THR A 56 15.68 -7.47 -6.01
C THR A 56 14.75 -7.84 -4.88
N PHE A 57 14.91 -9.06 -4.36
CA PHE A 57 14.32 -9.47 -3.09
C PHE A 57 15.35 -9.29 -1.99
N ASP A 58 14.92 -8.71 -0.87
CA ASP A 58 15.74 -8.50 0.32
C ASP A 58 14.87 -8.78 1.57
N GLU A 59 15.44 -8.61 2.76
CA GLU A 59 14.81 -8.89 4.04
C GLU A 59 14.94 -7.69 4.98
N LEU A 60 13.86 -7.34 5.69
CA LEU A 60 13.88 -6.45 6.84
C LEU A 60 14.13 -7.25 8.10
N SER A 61 14.99 -6.70 8.96
CA SER A 61 15.40 -7.21 10.24
C SER A 61 15.16 -6.17 11.35
N ASP A 62 15.34 -6.55 12.61
CA ASP A 62 15.15 -5.62 13.73
C ASP A 62 16.10 -4.41 13.68
N ASP A 63 17.28 -4.57 13.06
CA ASP A 63 18.25 -3.49 12.88
C ASP A 63 17.69 -2.34 12.02
N ASP A 64 16.76 -2.62 11.10
CA ASP A 64 16.16 -1.62 10.22
C ASP A 64 15.18 -0.68 10.96
N LEU A 65 14.58 -1.13 12.07
CA LEU A 65 13.67 -0.33 12.91
C LEU A 65 14.41 0.68 13.80
N GLY A 66 15.65 0.36 14.17
CA GLY A 66 16.45 1.14 15.12
C GLY A 66 16.03 0.92 16.59
N GLU A 67 16.89 1.35 17.52
CA GLU A 67 16.71 1.11 18.96
C GLU A 67 15.51 1.83 19.58
N ASP A 68 15.13 2.98 19.01
CA ASP A 68 14.03 3.83 19.49
C ASP A 68 12.62 3.33 19.12
N SER A 69 12.53 2.26 18.31
CA SER A 69 11.24 1.70 17.90
C SER A 69 10.50 1.07 19.08
N GLN A 70 9.18 1.26 19.15
CA GLN A 70 8.32 0.58 20.13
C GLN A 70 8.15 -0.91 19.84
N PHE A 71 8.45 -1.33 18.61
CA PHE A 71 8.27 -2.69 18.14
C PHE A 71 9.60 -3.31 17.71
N ARG A 72 9.70 -4.64 17.77
CA ARG A 72 10.78 -5.44 17.20
C ARG A 72 10.23 -6.44 16.18
N ILE A 73 11.05 -6.80 15.19
CA ILE A 73 10.72 -7.85 14.20
C ILE A 73 11.14 -9.21 14.76
N LYS A 74 10.22 -10.19 14.83
CA LYS A 74 10.46 -11.53 15.41
C LYS A 74 11.26 -12.49 14.52
N GLY A 75 11.96 -11.97 13.52
CA GLY A 75 12.58 -12.78 12.47
C GLY A 75 12.97 -11.90 11.28
N VAL A 76 12.58 -12.32 10.08
CA VAL A 76 12.82 -11.56 8.85
C VAL A 76 11.53 -11.31 8.09
N ILE A 77 11.37 -10.10 7.58
CA ILE A 77 10.25 -9.73 6.71
C ILE A 77 10.77 -9.60 5.27
N PRO A 78 10.32 -10.45 4.35
CA PRO A 78 10.74 -10.39 2.95
C PRO A 78 10.17 -9.14 2.27
N ILE A 79 11.03 -8.43 1.56
CA ILE A 79 10.70 -7.22 0.84
C ILE A 79 11.13 -7.30 -0.63
N VAL A 80 10.50 -6.47 -1.44
CA VAL A 80 10.90 -6.16 -2.80
C VAL A 80 11.57 -4.79 -2.78
N VAL A 81 12.75 -4.72 -3.38
CA VAL A 81 13.50 -3.48 -3.54
C VAL A 81 13.60 -3.18 -5.03
N ILE A 82 13.28 -1.93 -5.37
CA ILE A 82 13.41 -1.40 -6.72
C ILE A 82 14.49 -0.33 -6.68
N ASP A 83 15.58 -0.60 -7.38
CA ASP A 83 16.66 0.33 -7.64
C ASP A 83 16.28 1.15 -8.89
N SER A 84 15.67 2.32 -8.65
CA SER A 84 15.48 3.33 -9.70
C SER A 84 16.71 4.21 -9.73
N LEU A 85 17.10 4.70 -10.92
CA LEU A 85 18.34 5.46 -11.15
C LEU A 85 18.58 6.59 -10.14
N ASP A 86 17.51 7.18 -9.60
CA ASP A 86 17.56 8.30 -8.67
C ASP A 86 17.26 7.92 -7.21
N THR A 87 16.66 6.76 -6.92
CA THR A 87 16.08 6.46 -5.59
C THR A 87 15.84 4.95 -5.40
N PHE A 88 15.93 4.49 -4.16
CA PHE A 88 15.53 3.14 -3.77
C PHE A 88 14.08 3.11 -3.28
N TRP A 89 13.30 2.16 -3.77
CA TRP A 89 11.96 1.90 -3.28
C TRP A 89 11.90 0.54 -2.60
N ALA A 90 11.40 0.49 -1.37
CA ALA A 90 11.19 -0.74 -0.64
C ALA A 90 9.68 -0.97 -0.44
N GLY A 91 9.21 -2.17 -0.74
CA GLY A 91 7.83 -2.59 -0.52
C GLY A 91 7.76 -4.02 0.01
N GLU A 92 6.64 -4.39 0.62
CA GLU A 92 6.45 -5.74 1.14
C GLU A 92 6.31 -6.78 0.02
N SER A 93 6.80 -7.99 0.29
CA SER A 93 6.58 -9.12 -0.60
C SER A 93 5.20 -9.74 -0.38
N LYS A 94 4.26 -9.48 -1.31
CA LYS A 94 2.88 -10.01 -1.30
C LYS A 94 2.77 -11.54 -1.07
N PRO A 95 3.67 -12.39 -1.58
CA PRO A 95 3.62 -13.84 -1.33
C PRO A 95 3.73 -14.25 0.14
N LYS A 96 4.34 -13.41 1.00
CA LYS A 96 4.57 -13.71 2.43
C LYS A 96 3.86 -12.74 3.38
N LEU A 97 3.52 -11.54 2.92
CA LEU A 97 2.66 -10.57 3.62
C LEU A 97 1.51 -10.13 2.70
N PRO A 98 0.50 -10.98 2.48
CA PRO A 98 -0.66 -10.66 1.65
C PRO A 98 -1.62 -9.75 2.42
N LEU A 99 -1.18 -8.54 2.76
CA LEU A 99 -1.99 -7.58 3.47
C LEU A 99 -3.08 -7.02 2.55
N THR A 100 -4.28 -6.87 3.11
CA THR A 100 -5.42 -6.28 2.43
C THR A 100 -5.30 -4.76 2.42
N GLY A 101 -5.29 -4.16 1.24
CA GLY A 101 -5.08 -2.72 1.03
C GLY A 101 -3.87 -2.44 0.15
N LEU A 102 -3.97 -1.44 -0.73
CA LEU A 102 -2.87 -1.01 -1.60
C LEU A 102 -1.81 -0.31 -0.75
N ARG A 103 -0.67 -0.96 -0.52
CA ARG A 103 0.51 -0.30 0.01
C ARG A 103 1.33 0.31 -1.11
N VAL A 104 1.68 1.57 -0.91
CA VAL A 104 2.63 2.28 -1.74
C VAL A 104 4.03 1.94 -1.21
N PRO A 105 4.96 1.45 -2.05
CA PRO A 105 6.37 1.29 -1.67
C PRO A 105 6.94 2.60 -1.14
N VAL A 106 7.89 2.53 -0.21
CA VAL A 106 8.49 3.69 0.44
C VAL A 106 9.85 4.00 -0.19
N SER A 107 10.11 5.29 -0.46
CA SER A 107 11.33 5.76 -1.10
C SER A 107 12.43 6.18 -0.11
N GLY A 108 13.68 5.94 -0.47
CA GLY A 108 14.88 6.42 0.24
C GLY A 108 16.05 6.65 -0.71
N ASP A 109 16.95 7.56 -0.34
CA ASP A 109 18.12 7.91 -1.16
C ASP A 109 19.14 6.77 -1.16
N THR A 110 19.09 5.91 -0.13
CA THR A 110 19.88 4.68 -0.03
C THR A 110 18.99 3.48 0.26
N LEU A 111 19.49 2.28 -0.05
CA LEU A 111 18.82 1.03 0.31
C LEU A 111 18.50 0.95 1.81
N ALA A 112 19.47 1.27 2.68
CA ALA A 112 19.30 1.22 4.13
C ALA A 112 18.22 2.21 4.61
N GLU A 113 18.16 3.39 4.00
CA GLU A 113 17.13 4.38 4.31
C GLU A 113 15.74 3.92 3.88
N ALA A 114 15.61 3.37 2.66
CA ALA A 114 14.35 2.83 2.16
C ALA A 114 13.84 1.68 3.05
N LYS A 115 14.74 0.78 3.48
CA LYS A 115 14.44 -0.30 4.42
C LYS A 115 14.00 0.23 5.78
N SER A 116 14.74 1.18 6.35
CA SER A 116 14.39 1.76 7.66
C SER A 116 13.05 2.50 7.62
N LYS A 117 12.78 3.27 6.56
CA LYS A 117 11.50 3.96 6.37
C LYS A 117 10.35 2.97 6.22
N LEU A 118 10.52 1.90 5.44
CA LEU A 118 9.53 0.85 5.33
C LEU A 118 9.28 0.18 6.69
N ALA A 119 10.33 -0.20 7.42
CA ALA A 119 10.18 -0.84 8.72
C ALA A 119 9.41 0.05 9.73
N LYS A 120 9.72 1.35 9.76
CA LYS A 120 9.02 2.34 10.59
C LYS A 120 7.55 2.51 10.19
N ASP A 121 7.26 2.52 8.89
CA ASP A 121 5.89 2.54 8.39
C ASP A 121 5.12 1.29 8.84
N LEU A 122 5.71 0.09 8.75
CA LEU A 122 5.09 -1.15 9.24
C LEU A 122 4.79 -1.09 10.74
N ALA A 123 5.73 -0.61 11.55
CA ALA A 123 5.55 -0.44 12.98
C ALA A 123 4.44 0.57 13.31
N ALA A 124 4.40 1.70 12.61
CA ALA A 124 3.35 2.71 12.79
C ALA A 124 1.96 2.15 12.45
N GLN A 125 1.85 1.38 11.37
CA GLN A 125 0.60 0.76 10.96
C GLN A 125 0.14 -0.34 11.93
N PHE A 126 1.06 -1.16 12.42
CA PHE A 126 0.74 -2.14 13.45
C PHE A 126 0.22 -1.46 14.73
N ARG A 127 0.84 -0.36 15.16
CA ARG A 127 0.36 0.46 16.28
C ARG A 127 -1.06 0.95 16.07
N LEU A 128 -1.36 1.48 14.88
CA LEU A 128 -2.70 1.96 14.54
C LEU A 128 -3.72 0.82 14.59
N LEU A 129 -3.39 -0.35 14.05
CA LEU A 129 -4.26 -1.53 14.11
C LEU A 129 -4.52 -1.99 15.54
N LEU A 130 -3.51 -1.95 16.43
CA LEU A 130 -3.69 -2.28 17.85
C LEU A 130 -4.63 -1.29 18.54
N ILE A 131 -4.49 0.01 18.26
CA ILE A 131 -5.38 1.06 18.81
C ILE A 131 -6.80 0.90 18.28
N LEU A 132 -6.95 0.65 16.98
CA LEU A 132 -8.26 0.44 16.37
C LEU A 132 -8.93 -0.81 16.95
N ASN A 133 -8.18 -1.90 17.12
CA ASN A 133 -8.71 -3.14 17.66
C ASN A 133 -9.10 -3.01 19.15
N SER A 134 -8.37 -2.22 19.94
CA SER A 134 -8.74 -1.96 21.35
C SER A 134 -9.91 -0.98 21.49
N SER A 135 -10.02 -0.01 20.58
CA SER A 135 -11.09 1.00 20.61
C SER A 135 -12.40 0.54 19.97
N MET A 136 -12.35 -0.36 18.99
CA MET A 136 -13.51 -0.84 18.24
C MET A 136 -13.85 -2.28 18.66
N GLU A 137 -14.44 -2.46 19.84
CA GLU A 137 -14.90 -3.77 20.37
C GLU A 137 -15.61 -4.63 19.28
N GLY A 138 -14.86 -5.54 18.66
CA GLY A 138 -15.36 -6.52 17.68
C GLY A 138 -15.74 -5.99 16.29
N LYS A 139 -15.79 -4.67 16.08
CA LYS A 139 -16.28 -4.02 14.84
C LYS A 139 -15.22 -3.83 13.75
N LEU A 140 -14.00 -4.31 13.98
CA LEU A 140 -12.93 -4.19 12.98
C LEU A 140 -13.31 -4.94 11.69
N ALA A 141 -13.12 -4.28 10.54
CA ALA A 141 -13.41 -4.88 9.24
C ALA A 141 -12.60 -6.17 9.02
N PRO A 142 -13.13 -7.20 8.32
CA PRO A 142 -12.46 -8.50 8.17
C PRO A 142 -11.03 -8.40 7.61
N GLY A 143 -10.79 -7.55 6.61
CA GLY A 143 -9.44 -7.36 6.06
C GLY A 143 -8.43 -6.80 7.07
N LEU A 144 -8.87 -5.87 7.93
CA LEU A 144 -8.02 -5.31 8.98
C LEU A 144 -7.70 -6.32 10.09
N LYS A 145 -8.61 -7.27 10.36
CA LYS A 145 -8.33 -8.41 11.26
C LYS A 145 -7.23 -9.30 10.69
N VAL A 146 -7.31 -9.65 9.41
CA VAL A 146 -6.26 -10.41 8.72
C VAL A 146 -4.93 -9.67 8.76
N ASN A 147 -4.93 -8.35 8.53
CA ASN A 147 -3.72 -7.54 8.61
C ASN A 147 -3.13 -7.53 10.03
N LEU A 148 -3.97 -7.42 11.05
CA LEU A 148 -3.54 -7.44 12.45
C LEU A 148 -2.91 -8.79 12.83
N GLU A 149 -3.52 -9.90 12.41
CA GLU A 149 -2.97 -11.25 12.62
C GLU A 149 -1.61 -11.42 11.94
N LEU A 150 -1.51 -11.02 10.66
CA LEU A 150 -0.27 -11.07 9.90
C LEU A 150 0.82 -10.23 10.58
N TYR A 151 0.51 -9.00 10.99
CA TYR A 151 1.48 -8.16 11.68
C TYR A 151 1.90 -8.71 13.04
N SER A 152 0.96 -9.23 13.82
CA SER A 152 1.28 -9.83 15.13
C SER A 152 2.19 -11.06 15.02
N SER A 153 2.22 -11.72 13.86
CA SER A 153 3.12 -12.84 13.59
C SER A 153 4.58 -12.41 13.35
N VAL A 154 4.80 -11.18 12.88
CA VAL A 154 6.14 -10.68 12.50
C VAL A 154 6.65 -9.54 13.40
N LEU A 155 5.76 -8.83 14.10
CA LEU A 155 6.08 -7.72 14.99
C LEU A 155 5.63 -8.02 16.42
N GLU A 156 6.41 -7.57 17.40
CA GLU A 156 6.00 -7.49 18.80
C GLU A 156 6.43 -6.20 19.46
N ASN A 157 5.75 -5.87 20.55
CA ASN A 157 6.12 -4.73 21.38
C ASN A 157 7.43 -5.05 22.11
N ARG A 158 8.38 -4.11 22.14
CA ARG A 158 9.61 -4.28 22.92
C ARG A 158 9.35 -4.32 24.42
N ASN A 159 8.26 -3.70 24.86
CA ASN A 159 7.88 -3.58 26.28
C ASN A 159 7.02 -4.75 26.79
N SER A 160 6.70 -5.76 25.97
CA SER A 160 5.92 -6.92 26.43
C SER A 160 6.73 -7.99 27.18
N GLU A 161 8.03 -7.77 27.40
CA GLU A 161 8.92 -8.65 28.18
C GLU A 161 9.44 -7.97 29.46
N SER A 162 8.62 -7.17 30.14
CA SER A 162 8.90 -6.63 31.49
C SER A 162 7.83 -6.98 32.49
#